data_AF-K0NGC2-F1
#
_entry.id   AF-K0NGC2-F1
#
_cell.length_a   1.000
_cell.length_b   1.000
_cell.length_c   1.000
_cell.angle_alpha   90.00
_cell.angle_beta   90.00
_cell.angle_gamma   90.00
#
_symmetry.space_group_name_H-M   'P 1'
#
loop_
_entity.id
_entity.type
_entity.pdbx_description
1 polymer ?
#
loop_
_entity_poly.entity_id
_entity_poly.type
_entity_poly.pdbx_seq_one_letter_code
_entity_poly.pdbx_strand_id
1 'polypeptide(L)'
;MGLTIRTLQRWSKNGLLDSRKGSRADPGNKLSDDEKTRIANVLESPEFAESNPNQIVPILAYQGIYLGSESTMYRILSPSFRPNVKIYYNYSLLYF
;
A
#
# COMPACT_ATOMS: atom_id res chain seq x y z
N MET A 1 -5.83 8.06 -42.26
CA MET A 1 -6.57 7.13 -41.38
C MET A 1 -5.60 6.02 -40.98
N GLY A 2 -5.18 5.98 -39.71
CA GLY A 2 -3.89 5.40 -39.29
C GLY A 2 -3.93 4.07 -38.54
N LEU A 3 -4.78 3.12 -38.94
CA LEU A 3 -4.78 1.76 -38.39
C LEU A 3 -4.72 0.74 -39.52
N THR A 4 -3.76 -0.18 -39.45
CA THR A 4 -3.64 -1.26 -40.44
C THR A 4 -4.59 -2.40 -40.12
N ILE A 5 -5.01 -3.14 -41.15
CA ILE A 5 -5.89 -4.32 -41.02
C ILE A 5 -5.29 -5.38 -40.07
N ARG A 6 -3.95 -5.53 -40.07
CA ARG A 6 -3.25 -6.45 -39.15
C ARG A 6 -3.44 -6.09 -37.67
N THR A 7 -3.50 -4.79 -37.36
CA THR A 7 -3.75 -4.32 -35.99
C THR A 7 -5.16 -4.74 -35.53
N LEU A 8 -6.17 -4.57 -36.40
CA LEU A 8 -7.54 -4.98 -36.11
C LEU A 8 -7.68 -6.50 -35.96
N GLN A 9 -7.07 -7.28 -36.86
CA GLN A 9 -7.07 -8.74 -36.78
C GLN A 9 -6.40 -9.26 -35.50
N ARG A 10 -5.29 -8.65 -35.09
CA ARG A 10 -4.59 -9.00 -33.84
C ARG A 10 -5.46 -8.75 -32.61
N TRP A 11 -6.13 -7.60 -32.54
CA TRP A 11 -7.03 -7.28 -31.42
C TRP A 11 -8.24 -8.21 -31.39
N SER A 12 -8.85 -8.49 -32.55
CA SER A 12 -9.97 -9.44 -32.65
C SER A 12 -9.58 -10.84 -32.18
N LYS A 13 -8.34 -11.29 -32.44
CA LYS A 13 -7.87 -12.63 -32.07
C LYS A 13 -7.44 -12.73 -30.60
N ASN A 14 -6.80 -11.71 -30.06
CA ASN A 14 -6.24 -11.73 -28.70
C ASN A 14 -7.23 -11.28 -27.61
N GLY A 15 -8.44 -10.85 -28.01
CA GLY A 15 -9.48 -10.37 -27.09
C GLY A 15 -9.15 -8.99 -26.50
N LEU A 16 -9.98 -8.58 -25.54
CA LEU A 16 -9.85 -7.30 -24.82
C LEU A 16 -8.97 -7.39 -23.57
N LEU A 17 -8.27 -8.52 -23.37
CA LEU A 17 -7.49 -8.75 -22.16
C LEU A 17 -6.21 -7.91 -22.18
N ASP A 18 -5.96 -7.16 -21.10
CA ASP A 18 -4.77 -6.32 -20.99
C ASP A 18 -3.50 -7.20 -21.05
N SER A 19 -2.71 -6.99 -22.10
CA SER A 19 -1.44 -7.71 -22.34
C SER A 19 -0.23 -6.83 -22.07
N ARG A 20 -0.38 -5.73 -21.32
CA ARG A 20 0.75 -4.90 -20.90
C ARG A 20 1.70 -5.72 -20.04
N LYS A 21 2.94 -5.83 -20.52
CA LYS A 21 4.07 -6.30 -19.72
C LYS A 21 4.38 -5.15 -18.76
N GLY A 22 3.97 -5.26 -17.50
CA GLY A 22 4.15 -4.20 -16.50
C GLY A 22 5.60 -3.71 -16.35
N SER A 23 5.82 -2.74 -15.46
CA SER A 23 7.17 -2.25 -15.18
C SER A 23 8.07 -3.37 -14.68
N ARG A 24 9.28 -3.47 -15.24
CA ARG A 24 10.33 -4.38 -14.76
C ARG A 24 11.14 -3.80 -13.61
N ALA A 25 11.09 -2.48 -13.44
CA ALA A 25 11.89 -1.79 -12.44
C ALA A 25 11.18 -1.84 -11.08
N ASP A 26 11.93 -2.21 -10.05
CA ASP A 26 11.48 -2.06 -8.68
C ASP A 26 11.57 -0.57 -8.29
N PRO A 27 10.55 -0.01 -7.61
CA PRO A 27 10.61 1.39 -7.19
C PRO A 27 11.78 1.61 -6.23
N GLY A 28 12.63 2.60 -6.48
CA GLY A 28 13.80 2.88 -5.62
C GLY A 28 13.43 3.24 -4.17
N ASN A 29 12.20 3.73 -3.94
CA ASN A 29 11.67 4.07 -2.60
C ASN A 29 10.85 2.92 -1.99
N LYS A 30 11.01 1.70 -2.49
CA LYS A 30 10.33 0.55 -1.90
C LYS A 30 10.92 0.28 -0.53
N LEU A 31 10.04 0.16 0.46
CA LEU A 31 10.47 -0.27 1.79
C LEU A 31 11.08 -1.66 1.70
N SER A 32 12.25 -1.80 2.30
CA SER A 32 12.87 -3.08 2.60
C SER A 32 11.99 -3.89 3.56
N ASP A 33 12.25 -5.20 3.64
CA ASP A 33 11.51 -6.07 4.54
C ASP A 33 11.84 -5.78 6.02
N ASP A 34 13.06 -5.33 6.30
CA ASP A 34 13.45 -4.87 7.64
C ASP A 34 12.69 -3.61 8.06
N GLU A 35 12.58 -2.61 7.18
CA GLU A 35 11.82 -1.38 7.45
C GLU A 35 10.35 -1.68 7.70
N LYS A 36 9.74 -2.55 6.88
CA LYS A 36 8.35 -2.97 7.08
C LYS A 36 8.16 -3.67 8.42
N THR A 37 9.08 -4.54 8.79
CA THR A 37 9.03 -5.30 10.05
C THR A 37 9.16 -4.34 11.23
N ARG A 38 10.08 -3.37 11.16
CA ARG A 38 10.22 -2.33 12.18
C ARG A 38 8.94 -1.52 12.35
N ILE A 39 8.31 -1.09 11.25
CA ILE A 39 7.04 -0.37 11.30
C ILE A 39 5.94 -1.26 11.90
N ALA A 40 5.84 -2.51 11.48
CA ALA A 40 4.84 -3.45 12.01
C ALA A 40 4.99 -3.65 13.53
N ASN A 41 6.23 -3.80 14.02
CA ASN A 41 6.51 -3.96 15.45
C ASN A 41 6.12 -2.72 16.27
N VAL A 42 6.29 -1.51 15.70
CA VAL A 42 5.88 -0.27 16.38
C VAL A 42 4.36 -0.17 16.41
N LEU A 43 3.68 -0.49 15.32
CA LEU A 43 2.22 -0.50 15.26
C LEU A 43 1.58 -1.54 16.20
N GLU A 44 2.28 -2.65 16.46
CA GLU A 44 1.84 -3.72 17.36
C GLU A 44 2.36 -3.56 18.78
N SER A 45 3.10 -2.49 19.07
CA SER A 45 3.62 -2.29 20.41
C SER A 45 2.46 -2.07 21.40
N PRO A 46 2.59 -2.49 22.66
CA PRO A 46 1.56 -2.26 23.67
C PRO A 46 1.21 -0.78 23.86
N GLU A 47 2.14 0.13 23.55
CA GLU A 47 1.94 1.58 23.63
C GLU A 47 0.97 2.09 22.55
N PHE A 48 0.97 1.46 21.37
CA PHE A 48 0.20 1.90 20.21
C PHE A 48 -0.91 0.92 19.80
N ALA A 49 -1.09 -0.19 20.52
CA ALA A 49 -2.05 -1.25 20.20
C ALA A 49 -3.50 -0.74 20.00
N GLU A 50 -3.90 0.29 20.76
CA GLU A 50 -5.23 0.91 20.70
C GLU A 50 -5.25 2.22 19.89
N SER A 51 -4.11 2.62 19.32
CA SER A 51 -3.97 3.88 18.57
C SER A 51 -4.00 3.63 17.06
N ASN A 52 -4.62 4.55 16.33
CA ASN A 52 -4.64 4.48 14.87
C ASN A 52 -3.38 5.14 14.26
N PRO A 53 -3.00 4.79 13.01
CA PRO A 53 -1.85 5.40 12.34
C PRO A 53 -1.84 6.93 12.32
N ASN A 54 -3.02 7.57 12.20
CA ASN A 54 -3.17 9.02 12.26
C ASN A 54 -2.80 9.64 13.62
N GLN A 55 -2.87 8.87 14.72
CA GLN A 55 -2.47 9.27 16.06
C GLN A 55 -0.99 8.93 16.32
N ILE A 56 -0.55 7.76 15.85
CA ILE A 56 0.82 7.27 16.03
C ILE A 56 1.84 8.15 15.31
N VAL A 57 1.56 8.54 14.06
CA VAL A 57 2.49 9.33 13.23
C VAL A 57 2.86 10.67 13.89
N PRO A 58 1.91 11.49 14.39
CA PRO A 58 2.23 12.69 15.16
C PRO A 58 3.06 12.44 16.42
N ILE A 59 2.78 11.37 17.17
CA ILE A 59 3.53 11.03 18.39
C ILE A 59 4.98 10.70 18.06
N LEU A 60 5.22 9.87 17.04
CA LEU A 60 6.56 9.55 16.56
C LEU A 60 7.30 10.79 16.07
N ALA A 61 6.61 11.67 15.33
CA ALA A 61 7.19 12.92 14.86
C ALA A 61 7.60 13.84 16.02
N TYR A 62 6.79 13.93 17.07
CA TYR A 62 7.13 14.67 18.29
C TYR A 62 8.37 14.08 18.98
N GLN A 63 8.54 12.76 18.95
CA GLN A 63 9.73 12.06 19.44
C GLN A 63 10.94 12.17 18.48
N GLY A 64 10.80 12.84 17.33
CA GLY A 64 11.85 12.97 16.31
C GLY A 64 12.09 11.69 15.50
N ILE A 65 11.16 10.73 15.55
CA ILE A 65 11.27 9.42 14.88
C ILE A 65 10.41 9.43 13.61
N TYR A 66 11.04 9.22 12.46
CA TYR A 66 10.33 9.02 11.19
C TYR A 66 10.42 7.57 10.74
N LEU A 67 9.27 6.91 10.64
CA LEU A 67 9.17 5.53 10.12
C LEU A 67 8.46 5.46 8.76
N GLY A 68 7.65 6.47 8.43
CA GLY A 68 6.91 6.53 7.18
C GLY A 68 5.71 7.46 7.28
N SER A 69 5.05 7.71 6.15
CA SER A 69 3.78 8.43 6.12
C SER A 69 2.63 7.62 6.73
N GLU A 70 1.55 8.30 7.08
CA GLU A 70 0.28 7.67 7.47
C GLU A 70 -0.21 6.65 6.44
N SER A 71 -0.17 7.01 5.15
CA SER A 71 -0.51 6.10 4.05
C SER A 71 0.39 4.86 3.97
N THR A 72 1.67 4.98 4.35
CA THR A 72 2.60 3.85 4.42
C THR A 72 2.23 2.92 5.58
N MET A 73 1.86 3.48 6.73
CA MET A 73 1.42 2.72 7.90
C MET A 73 0.12 1.95 7.61
N TYR A 74 -0.88 2.61 7.00
CA TYR A 74 -2.10 1.92 6.56
C TYR A 74 -1.83 0.83 5.53
N ARG A 75 -0.88 1.03 4.59
CA ARG A 75 -0.48 -0.01 3.63
C ARG A 75 0.10 -1.24 4.32
N ILE A 76 0.82 -1.06 5.43
CA ILE A 76 1.37 -2.16 6.24
C ILE A 76 0.29 -2.86 7.08
N LEU A 77 -0.79 -2.17 7.42
CA LEU A 77 -1.95 -2.78 8.10
C LEU A 77 -2.96 -3.41 7.14
N SER A 78 -2.87 -3.10 5.84
CA SER A 78 -3.79 -3.61 4.82
C SER A 78 -3.80 -5.14 4.74
N PRO A 79 -4.95 -5.80 4.50
CA PRO A 79 -5.03 -7.26 4.35
C PRO A 79 -4.10 -7.81 3.26
N SER A 80 -3.86 -7.03 2.20
CA SER A 80 -2.94 -7.41 1.12
C SER A 80 -1.49 -7.54 1.61
N PHE A 81 -1.15 -6.84 2.69
CA PHE A 81 0.15 -6.95 3.36
C PHE A 81 0.11 -7.96 4.52
N ARG A 82 -1.04 -8.09 5.20
CA ARG A 82 -1.25 -8.99 6.33
C ARG A 82 -2.35 -10.02 6.06
N PRO A 83 -2.02 -11.28 5.69
CA PRO A 83 -3.03 -12.28 5.36
C PRO A 83 -3.84 -12.82 6.56
N ASN A 84 -3.51 -12.47 7.81
CA ASN A 84 -4.09 -13.10 9.02
C ASN A 84 -4.51 -12.16 10.15
N VAL A 85 -4.70 -10.86 9.91
CA VAL A 85 -5.08 -9.92 10.98
C VAL A 85 -6.54 -9.49 10.82
N LYS A 86 -7.38 -9.75 11.83
CA LYS A 86 -8.76 -9.24 11.89
C LYS A 86 -8.71 -7.75 12.19
N ILE A 87 -8.92 -6.97 11.14
CA ILE A 87 -8.88 -5.51 11.21
C ILE A 87 -10.21 -5.01 11.79
N TYR A 88 -10.21 -4.56 13.04
CA TYR A 88 -11.30 -3.78 13.62
C TYR A 88 -11.04 -2.30 13.37
N TYR A 89 -11.42 -1.78 12.19
CA TYR A 89 -11.56 -0.33 12.05
C TYR A 89 -13.02 0.03 12.32
N ASN A 90 -13.24 0.68 13.46
CA ASN A 90 -14.50 1.34 13.77
C ASN A 90 -14.56 2.63 12.93
N TYR A 91 -15.08 2.51 11.71
CA TYR A 91 -15.32 3.64 10.82
C TYR A 91 -16.49 4.46 11.35
N SER A 92 -16.21 5.40 12.26
CA SER A 92 -17.07 6.58 12.38
C SER A 92 -16.68 7.55 11.26
N LEU A 93 -17.59 7.66 10.29
CA LEU A 93 -17.62 8.64 9.21
C LEU A 93 -17.19 10.04 9.70
N LEU A 94 -16.00 10.50 9.28
CA LEU A 94 -15.68 11.93 9.22
C LEU A 94 -14.41 12.15 8.40
N TYR A 95 -14.57 12.08 7.08
CA TYR A 95 -13.77 12.84 6.14
C TYR A 95 -14.77 13.59 5.26
N PHE A 96 -14.80 14.91 5.43
CA PHE A 96 -15.22 15.85 4.38
C PHE A 96 -14.26 15.71 3.18
#